data_AF-R6HXD8-F1
#
_entry.id   AF-R6HXD8-F1
#
_cell.length_a   1.000
_cell.length_b   1.000
_cell.length_c   1.000
_cell.angle_alpha   90.00
_cell.angle_beta   90.00
_cell.angle_gamma   90.00
#
_symmetry.space_group_name_H-M   'P 1'
#
loop_
_entity.id
_entity.type
_entity.pdbx_description
1 polymer ?
#
loop_
_entity_poly.entity_id
_entity_poly.type
_entity_poly.pdbx_seq_one_letter_code
_entity_poly.pdbx_strand_id
1 'polypeptide(L)'
;MEIPGSEFVLDVDTVIMALGTSPNPLIRSTTPGLETNKKGCLIVNEDEMTTRDGVFAGGDAVTGAATVILAMGAGKKGASAIDAYLQTKG
;
A
#
# COMPACT_ATOMS: atom_id res chain seq x y z
N MET A 1 26.58 7.96 -8.22
CA MET A 1 27.98 7.52 -8.18
C MET A 1 28.52 8.01 -6.85
N GLU A 2 29.04 7.12 -6.01
CA GLU A 2 29.62 7.51 -4.73
C GLU A 2 30.94 8.27 -4.96
N ILE A 3 31.26 9.22 -4.07
CA ILE A 3 32.51 9.98 -4.10
C ILE A 3 33.34 9.50 -2.89
N PRO A 4 34.29 8.55 -3.08
CA PRO A 4 35.08 8.03 -1.98
C PRO A 4 35.86 9.14 -1.26
N GLY A 5 35.80 9.18 0.08
CA GLY A 5 36.45 10.19 0.90
C GLY A 5 35.61 11.45 1.17
N SER A 6 34.34 11.48 0.74
CA SER A 6 33.40 12.58 1.03
C SER A 6 32.58 12.39 2.31
N GLU A 7 32.83 11.31 3.05
CA GLU A 7 32.18 10.99 4.31
C GLU A 7 32.56 12.00 5.40
N PHE A 8 31.59 12.36 6.24
CA PHE A 8 31.80 13.31 7.33
C PHE A 8 31.02 12.88 8.57
N VAL A 9 31.44 13.42 9.72
CA VAL A 9 30.75 13.24 11.00
C VAL A 9 29.99 14.52 11.32
N LEU A 10 28.73 14.39 11.71
CA LEU A 10 27.88 15.50 12.13
C LEU A 10 27.48 15.27 13.60
N ASP A 11 27.76 16.25 14.46
CA ASP A 11 27.38 16.21 15.88
C ASP A 11 25.92 16.66 16.04
N VAL A 12 25.07 15.80 16.58
CA VAL A 12 23.63 16.04 16.73
C VAL A 12 23.11 15.40 18.01
N ASP A 13 22.18 16.08 18.68
CA ASP A 13 21.53 15.55 19.89
C ASP A 13 20.38 14.57 19.58
N THR A 14 19.81 14.64 18.36
CA THR A 14 18.64 13.84 17.98
C THR A 14 18.58 13.59 16.48
N VAL A 15 18.15 12.38 16.11
CA VAL A 15 17.93 11.96 14.72
C VAL A 15 16.49 11.47 14.56
N ILE A 16 15.79 11.98 13.54
CA ILE A 16 14.43 11.55 13.17
C ILE A 16 14.47 10.97 11.75
N MET A 17 14.17 9.69 11.62
CA MET A 17 14.17 9.00 10.33
C MET A 17 12.85 9.24 9.59
N ALA A 18 12.90 10.01 8.51
CA ALA A 18 11.73 10.33 7.66
C ALA A 18 11.92 9.83 6.22
N LEU A 19 12.42 8.60 6.05
CA LEU A 19 12.75 8.00 4.74
C LEU A 19 11.52 7.44 3.98
N GLY A 20 10.32 7.60 4.54
CA GLY A 20 9.07 7.07 4.01
C GLY A 20 8.60 5.80 4.71
N THR A 21 7.52 5.22 4.18
CA THR A 21 6.83 4.05 4.76
C THR A 21 6.68 2.95 3.72
N SER A 22 6.48 1.73 4.19
CA SER A 22 6.17 0.57 3.35
C SER A 22 5.00 -0.22 3.94
N PRO A 23 4.25 -0.98 3.11
CA PRO A 23 3.16 -1.80 3.59
C PRO A 23 3.61 -2.86 4.61
N ASN A 24 2.77 -3.10 5.62
CA ASN A 24 3.09 -4.05 6.70
C ASN A 24 3.27 -5.47 6.14
N PRO A 25 4.47 -6.09 6.29
CA PRO A 25 4.76 -7.39 5.72
C PRO A 25 3.93 -8.53 6.30
N LEU A 26 3.35 -8.36 7.49
CA LEU A 26 2.49 -9.37 8.11
C LEU A 26 1.22 -9.62 7.30
N ILE A 27 0.64 -8.57 6.68
CA ILE A 27 -0.61 -8.70 5.93
C ILE A 27 -0.49 -9.75 4.83
N ARG A 28 0.61 -9.72 4.05
CA ARG A 28 0.84 -10.70 2.98
C ARG A 28 1.34 -12.05 3.48
N SER A 29 2.05 -12.11 4.60
CA SER A 29 2.61 -13.38 5.10
C SER A 29 1.59 -14.22 5.86
N THR A 30 0.55 -13.60 6.43
CA THR A 30 -0.46 -14.29 7.24
C THR A 30 -1.81 -14.45 6.53
N THR A 31 -1.99 -13.89 5.33
CA THR A 31 -3.28 -13.91 4.62
C THR A 31 -3.17 -14.67 3.31
N PRO A 32 -3.48 -15.99 3.28
CA PRO A 32 -3.48 -16.77 2.06
C PRO A 32 -4.42 -16.19 0.99
N GLY A 33 -3.98 -16.26 -0.27
CA GLY A 33 -4.73 -15.74 -1.42
C GLY A 33 -4.58 -14.23 -1.64
N LEU A 34 -3.75 -13.54 -0.86
CA LEU A 34 -3.52 -12.10 -0.98
C LEU A 34 -2.11 -11.81 -1.53
N GLU A 35 -2.03 -11.56 -2.83
CA GLU A 35 -0.78 -11.28 -3.53
C GLU A 35 -0.34 -9.80 -3.43
N THR A 36 0.97 -9.59 -3.46
CA THR A 36 1.59 -8.27 -3.44
C THR A 36 2.62 -8.10 -4.55
N ASN A 37 2.82 -6.86 -5.01
CA ASN A 37 3.92 -6.53 -5.89
C ASN A 37 5.29 -6.57 -5.15
N LYS A 38 6.38 -6.32 -5.89
CA LYS A 38 7.76 -6.33 -5.34
C LYS A 38 8.00 -5.32 -4.20
N LYS A 39 7.18 -4.27 -4.10
CA LYS A 39 7.25 -3.25 -3.04
C LYS A 39 6.37 -3.59 -1.83
N GLY A 40 5.66 -4.72 -1.86
CA GLY A 40 4.78 -5.16 -0.80
C GLY A 40 3.37 -4.58 -0.85
N CYS A 41 3.02 -3.80 -1.87
CA CYS A 41 1.65 -3.27 -2.03
C CYS A 41 0.72 -4.34 -2.59
N LEU A 42 -0.54 -4.32 -2.15
CA LEU A 42 -1.58 -5.24 -2.57
C LEU A 42 -1.88 -5.09 -4.06
N ILE A 43 -1.98 -6.21 -4.76
CA ILE A 43 -2.42 -6.23 -6.16
C ILE A 43 -3.94 -6.21 -6.18
N VAL A 44 -4.51 -5.26 -6.92
CA VAL A 44 -5.96 -5.11 -7.10
C VAL A 44 -6.31 -5.03 -8.59
N ASN A 45 -7.54 -5.37 -8.93
CA ASN A 45 -8.12 -5.16 -10.25
C ASN A 45 -8.67 -3.71 -10.38
N GLU A 46 -9.36 -3.43 -11.48
CA GLU A 46 -9.95 -2.11 -11.69
C GLU A 46 -10.97 -1.75 -10.60
N ASP A 47 -11.69 -2.70 -10.01
CA ASP A 47 -12.72 -2.45 -8.99
C ASP A 47 -12.17 -2.42 -7.55
N GLU A 48 -10.85 -2.26 -7.37
CA GLU A 48 -10.16 -2.30 -6.08
C GLU A 48 -10.26 -3.65 -5.35
N MET A 49 -10.73 -4.70 -6.03
CA MET A 49 -10.75 -6.06 -5.50
C MET A 49 -9.36 -6.66 -5.59
N THR A 50 -8.88 -7.21 -4.47
CA THR A 50 -7.60 -7.88 -4.39
C THR A 50 -7.64 -9.23 -5.10
N THR A 51 -6.50 -9.92 -5.15
CA THR A 51 -6.42 -11.31 -5.63
C THR A 51 -7.20 -12.32 -4.77
N ARG A 52 -7.69 -11.92 -3.59
CA ARG A 52 -8.59 -12.71 -2.75
C ARG A 52 -10.04 -12.27 -2.99
N ASP A 53 -10.88 -13.21 -3.44
CA ASP A 53 -12.31 -12.97 -3.69
C ASP A 53 -12.99 -12.33 -2.47
N GLY A 54 -13.76 -11.27 -2.73
CA GLY A 54 -14.50 -10.51 -1.72
C GLY A 54 -13.65 -9.64 -0.79
N VAL A 55 -12.34 -9.53 -1.01
CA VAL A 55 -11.45 -8.63 -0.26
C VAL A 55 -11.02 -7.48 -1.17
N PHE A 56 -11.17 -6.25 -0.67
CA PHE A 56 -10.88 -5.02 -1.39
C PHE A 56 -9.82 -4.20 -0.67
N ALA A 57 -9.06 -3.39 -1.41
CA ALA A 57 -8.03 -2.52 -0.86
C ALA A 57 -7.86 -1.26 -1.71
N GLY A 58 -7.48 -0.14 -1.10
CA GLY A 58 -7.23 1.12 -1.80
C GLY A 58 -6.22 2.00 -1.08
N GLY A 59 -5.85 3.12 -1.73
CA GLY A 59 -4.87 4.07 -1.20
C GLY A 59 -3.45 3.50 -1.10
N ASP A 60 -2.68 3.95 -0.11
CA ASP A 60 -1.26 3.61 0.05
C ASP A 60 -0.98 2.10 0.17
N ALA A 61 -1.97 1.31 0.60
CA ALA A 61 -1.87 -0.14 0.62
C ALA A 61 -1.68 -0.76 -0.77
N VAL A 62 -2.16 -0.08 -1.82
CA VAL A 62 -2.10 -0.48 -3.23
C VAL A 62 -1.01 0.28 -3.98
N THR A 63 -0.90 1.59 -3.79
CA THR A 63 0.01 2.45 -4.55
C THR A 63 1.40 2.62 -3.91
N GLY A 64 1.54 2.31 -2.62
CA GLY A 64 2.58 2.91 -1.79
C GLY A 64 2.28 4.39 -1.52
N ALA A 65 3.19 5.08 -0.82
CA ALA A 65 3.00 6.48 -0.40
C ALA A 65 2.46 7.38 -1.53
N ALA A 66 1.23 7.85 -1.36
CA ALA A 66 0.51 8.69 -2.32
C ALA A 66 -0.14 9.90 -1.62
N THR A 67 -1.11 10.52 -2.29
CA THR A 67 -1.84 11.68 -1.75
C THR A 67 -3.20 11.26 -1.19
N VAL A 68 -3.70 12.06 -0.24
CA VAL A 68 -5.01 11.83 0.40
C VAL A 68 -6.15 11.76 -0.63
N ILE A 69 -6.10 12.58 -1.69
CA ILE A 69 -7.16 12.60 -2.71
C ILE A 69 -7.23 11.29 -3.51
N LEU A 70 -6.08 10.66 -3.78
CA LEU A 70 -6.03 9.37 -4.47
C LEU A 70 -6.58 8.26 -3.57
N ALA A 71 -6.22 8.26 -2.29
CA ALA A 71 -6.78 7.32 -1.32
C ALA A 71 -8.30 7.46 -1.17
N MET A 72 -8.81 8.70 -1.14
CA MET A 72 -10.25 8.99 -1.12
C MET A 72 -10.96 8.48 -2.38
N GLY A 73 -10.35 8.69 -3.55
CA GLY A 73 -10.86 8.19 -4.83
C GLY A 73 -10.97 6.67 -4.87
N ALA A 74 -9.90 5.97 -4.47
CA ALA A 74 -9.88 4.51 -4.36
C ALA A 74 -10.92 4.00 -3.35
N GLY A 75 -11.06 4.66 -2.20
CA GLY A 75 -12.08 4.31 -1.20
C GLY A 75 -13.50 4.41 -1.74
N LYS A 76 -13.82 5.48 -2.48
CA LYS A 76 -15.15 5.63 -3.11
C LYS A 76 -15.40 4.55 -4.17
N LYS A 77 -14.39 4.22 -4.98
CA LYS A 77 -14.48 3.17 -5.99
C LYS A 77 -14.70 1.79 -5.36
N GLY A 78 -13.88 1.44 -4.37
CA GLY A 78 -14.00 0.18 -3.63
C GLY A 78 -15.34 0.04 -2.91
N ALA A 79 -15.89 1.12 -2.35
CA ALA A 79 -17.22 1.09 -1.72
C ALA A 79 -18.32 0.73 -2.72
N SER A 80 -18.33 1.33 -3.92
CA SER A 80 -19.28 0.98 -4.98
C SER A 80 -19.12 -0.47 -5.45
N ALA A 81 -17.88 -0.95 -5.54
CA ALA A 81 -17.60 -2.32 -5.95
C ALA A 81 -18.01 -3.36 -4.89
N ILE A 82 -17.82 -3.05 -3.60
CA ILE A 82 -18.28 -3.88 -2.48
C ILE A 82 -19.81 -4.01 -2.51
N ASP A 83 -20.53 -2.90 -2.70
CA ASP A 83 -21.99 -2.91 -2.79
C ASP A 83 -22.49 -3.78 -3.96
N ALA A 84 -21.94 -3.58 -5.15
CA ALA A 84 -22.26 -4.39 -6.32
C ALA A 84 -21.95 -5.89 -6.09
N TYR A 85 -20.80 -6.20 -5.49
CA TYR A 85 -20.40 -7.57 -5.17
C TYR A 85 -21.40 -8.25 -4.23
N LEU A 86 -21.81 -7.57 -3.16
CA LEU A 86 -22.77 -8.11 -2.19
C LEU A 86 -24.16 -8.35 -2.79
N GLN A 87 -24.61 -7.49 -3.71
CA GLN A 87 -25.89 -7.67 -4.42
C GLN A 87 -25.91 -8.91 -5.31
N THR A 88 -24.76 -9.37 -5.81
CA THR A 88 -24.68 -10.60 -6.63
C THR A 88 -24.60 -11.90 -5.81
N LYS A 89 -24.42 -11.81 -4.49
CA LYS A 89 -24.37 -12.96 -3.58
C LYS A 89 -25.67 -13.20 -2.80
N GLY A 90 -26.72 -12.41 -3.05
CA GLY A 90 -28.08 -12.63 -2.56
C GLY A 90 -28.94 -13.36 -3.58
#